data_AF-A0A7S1Q6V3-F1
#
_entry.id   AF-A0A7S1Q6V3-F1
#
_cell.length_a   1.000
_cell.length_b   1.000
_cell.length_c   1.000
_cell.angle_alpha   90.00
_cell.angle_beta   90.00
_cell.angle_gamma   90.00
#
_symmetry.space_group_name_H-M   'P 1'
#
loop_
_entity.id
_entity.type
_entity.pdbx_description
1 polymer ?
#
loop_
_entity_poly.entity_id
_entity_poly.type
_entity_poly.pdbx_seq_one_letter_code
_entity_poly.pdbx_strand_id
1 'polypeptide(L)'
;DAHDGRRLGVGSDVACTGECQAIQDVEDGWEGFCLGLQLVNTSSTPAQCRSSCCRNPNCEVWQWGNPREKYGNKLGSCYNGRGLECASDRFDNFLVLAGQRISHGTVSETIKLEIGHWCTGRGMQQATGVRPLSATGTYKSSVDQCQKVCFEDPRCSIWEHSTAKGCWFGYSDECSAKADGAETMVAGERVARACGAGVHAPATTDYVTVFGIIGAVALLLTCCAALVLLVCGSYRSRSEDLLLELDEIEMADRMPINREDSGDSKFSLARLDSLESTESTEFLGNKRLL
;
A
#
# COMPACT_ATOMS: atom_id res chain seq x y z
N ASP A 1 -8.54 12.54 -30.99
CA ASP A 1 -8.38 12.05 -29.61
C ASP A 1 -8.58 13.18 -28.62
N ALA A 2 -9.79 13.24 -28.06
CA ALA A 2 -10.20 14.22 -27.07
C ALA A 2 -10.00 13.58 -25.68
N HIS A 3 -8.94 13.98 -24.98
CA HIS A 3 -8.78 13.64 -23.57
C HIS A 3 -9.78 14.47 -22.76
N ASP A 4 -10.85 13.80 -22.33
CA ASP A 4 -11.86 14.30 -21.40
C ASP A 4 -11.20 14.65 -20.07
N GLY A 5 -10.89 15.94 -19.91
CA GLY A 5 -10.33 16.53 -18.70
C GLY A 5 -11.40 16.58 -17.61
N ARG A 6 -11.65 15.44 -16.97
CA ARG A 6 -12.49 15.32 -15.78
C ARG A 6 -11.81 16.12 -14.67
N ARG A 7 -12.20 17.40 -14.53
CA ARG A 7 -11.84 18.25 -13.39
C ARG A 7 -12.34 17.55 -12.13
N LEU A 8 -11.44 16.92 -11.40
CA LEU A 8 -11.66 16.50 -10.02
C LEU A 8 -12.25 17.72 -9.30
N GLY A 9 -13.46 17.54 -8.76
CA GLY A 9 -14.20 18.63 -8.14
C GLY A 9 -13.34 19.35 -7.11
N VAL A 10 -13.51 20.67 -7.02
CA VAL A 10 -12.95 21.50 -5.96
C VAL A 10 -13.59 21.04 -4.65
N GLY A 11 -13.09 19.93 -4.11
CA GLY A 11 -13.36 19.52 -2.74
C GLY A 11 -12.86 20.66 -1.88
N SER A 12 -13.72 21.17 -1.00
CA SER A 12 -13.33 22.18 -0.02
C SER A 12 -12.05 21.68 0.64
N ASP A 13 -10.95 22.42 0.45
CA ASP A 13 -9.65 22.11 1.06
C ASP A 13 -9.85 22.06 2.57
N VAL A 14 -10.12 20.87 3.09
CA VAL A 14 -10.15 20.63 4.53
C VAL A 14 -8.71 20.77 4.94
N ALA A 15 -8.35 21.99 5.35
CA ALA A 15 -7.03 22.31 5.82
C ALA A 15 -6.63 21.27 6.86
N CYS A 16 -5.47 20.65 6.68
CA CYS A 16 -4.91 19.70 7.62
C CYS A 16 -5.04 20.29 9.02
N THR A 17 -5.92 19.73 9.83
CA THR A 17 -6.33 20.33 11.11
C THR A 17 -5.21 20.16 12.11
N GLY A 18 -4.14 20.94 11.97
CA GLY A 18 -3.03 21.12 12.91
C GLY A 18 -2.19 19.89 13.28
N GLU A 19 -2.61 18.69 12.93
CA GLU A 19 -1.92 17.45 13.29
C GLU A 19 -1.00 17.02 12.16
N CYS A 20 0.28 17.27 12.36
CA CYS A 20 1.34 16.72 11.54
C CYS A 20 2.09 15.63 12.33
N GLN A 21 2.44 14.54 11.64
CA GLN A 21 3.16 13.43 12.25
C GLN A 21 4.67 13.67 12.13
N ALA A 22 5.40 13.58 13.24
CA ALA A 22 6.85 13.65 13.22
C ALA A 22 7.42 12.33 12.66
N ILE A 23 8.34 12.45 11.72
CA ILE A 23 9.05 11.33 11.08
C ILE A 23 10.48 11.26 11.60
N GLN A 24 11.09 12.43 11.81
CA GLN A 24 12.38 12.58 12.46
C GLN A 24 12.25 13.71 13.48
N ASP A 25 12.85 13.51 14.65
CA ASP A 25 12.78 14.46 15.76
C ASP A 25 14.18 14.70 16.32
N VAL A 26 14.51 15.97 16.57
CA VAL A 26 15.75 16.36 17.24
C VAL A 26 15.83 15.78 18.65
N GLU A 27 14.70 15.61 19.32
CA GLU A 27 14.64 14.94 20.63
C GLU A 27 15.06 13.46 20.56
N ASP A 28 14.87 12.81 19.40
CA ASP A 28 15.25 11.41 19.15
C ASP A 28 16.67 11.27 18.57
N GLY A 29 17.45 12.36 18.54
CA GLY A 29 18.83 12.36 18.04
C GLY A 29 18.97 12.66 16.55
N TRP A 30 17.91 13.10 15.86
CA TRP A 30 18.03 13.67 14.53
C TRP A 30 18.77 15.02 14.59
N GLU A 31 19.70 15.27 13.68
CA GLU A 31 20.50 16.51 13.70
C GLU A 31 19.66 17.76 13.41
N GLY A 32 18.64 17.64 12.55
CA GLY A 32 17.71 18.73 12.24
C GLY A 32 18.30 19.91 11.47
N PHE A 33 19.51 19.80 10.93
CA PHE A 33 20.21 20.87 10.23
C PHE A 33 19.76 21.05 8.77
N CYS A 34 18.50 21.43 8.58
CA CYS A 34 17.95 21.60 7.25
C CYS A 34 18.25 22.99 6.65
N LEU A 35 18.68 23.00 5.39
CA LEU A 35 18.90 24.17 4.57
C LEU A 35 17.62 24.62 3.85
N GLY A 36 17.61 25.88 3.37
CA GLY A 36 16.51 26.42 2.58
C GLY A 36 15.21 26.70 3.36
N LEU A 37 15.28 26.70 4.69
CA LEU A 37 14.14 27.06 5.54
C LEU A 37 14.00 28.60 5.64
N GLN A 38 12.77 29.06 5.74
CA GLN A 38 12.44 30.47 5.85
C GLN A 38 12.27 30.85 7.33
N LEU A 39 12.82 31.99 7.74
CA LEU A 39 12.61 32.54 9.07
C LEU A 39 11.17 33.02 9.21
N VAL A 40 10.41 32.41 10.12
CA VAL A 40 9.01 32.76 10.37
C VAL A 40 8.88 33.75 11.51
N ASN A 41 9.62 33.55 12.59
CA ASN A 41 9.55 34.38 13.79
C ASN A 41 10.87 34.30 14.58
N THR A 42 11.40 35.41 15.07
CA THR A 42 12.64 35.49 15.87
C THR A 42 12.41 35.39 17.39
N SER A 43 11.15 35.38 17.82
CA SER A 43 10.74 35.37 19.22
C SER A 43 9.56 34.41 19.39
N SER A 44 9.87 33.12 19.34
CA SER A 44 8.89 32.03 19.40
C SER A 44 9.33 30.94 20.36
N THR A 45 8.40 30.06 20.71
CA THR A 45 8.67 28.79 21.40
C THR A 45 8.71 27.62 20.40
N PRO A 46 9.32 26.48 20.75
CA PRO A 46 9.30 25.27 19.90
C PRO A 46 7.88 24.86 19.49
N ALA A 47 6.94 24.84 20.45
CA ALA A 47 5.55 24.47 20.20
C ALA A 47 4.85 25.39 19.19
N GLN A 48 5.12 26.70 19.26
CA GLN A 48 4.61 27.66 18.27
C GLN A 48 5.22 27.43 16.89
N CYS A 49 6.51 27.08 16.82
CA CYS A 49 7.18 26.78 15.55
C CYS A 49 6.60 25.51 14.90
N ARG A 50 6.44 24.44 15.68
CA ARG A 50 5.77 23.21 15.27
C ARG A 50 4.36 23.47 14.75
N SER A 51 3.53 24.16 15.54
CA SER A 51 2.15 24.49 15.17
C SER A 51 2.06 25.37 13.92
N SER A 52 3.02 26.26 13.70
CA SER A 52 3.11 27.05 12.47
C SER A 52 3.37 26.15 11.26
N CYS A 53 4.30 25.19 11.38
CA CYS A 53 4.61 24.26 10.31
C CYS A 53 3.47 23.27 10.04
N CYS A 54 2.86 22.65 11.06
CA CYS A 54 1.74 21.74 10.86
C CYS A 54 0.52 22.41 10.19
N ARG A 55 0.34 23.72 10.35
CA ARG A 55 -0.74 24.47 9.69
C ARG A 55 -0.46 24.80 8.21
N ASN A 56 0.80 24.71 7.78
CA ASN A 56 1.18 24.96 6.41
C ASN A 56 1.41 23.63 5.68
N PRO A 57 0.52 23.23 4.75
CA PRO A 57 0.64 21.94 4.06
C PRO A 57 1.93 21.81 3.22
N ASN A 58 2.59 22.93 2.89
CA ASN A 58 3.86 22.95 2.17
C ASN A 58 5.09 22.89 3.09
N CYS A 59 4.89 22.82 4.40
CA CYS A 59 5.98 22.78 5.38
C CYS A 59 6.35 21.35 5.73
N GLU A 60 7.44 20.82 5.20
CA GLU A 60 7.88 19.45 5.51
C GLU A 60 8.81 19.40 6.73
N VAL A 61 9.41 20.54 7.10
CA VAL A 61 10.40 20.65 8.16
C VAL A 61 10.21 21.95 8.93
N TRP A 62 10.40 21.88 10.25
CA TRP A 62 10.67 23.05 11.07
C TRP A 62 11.87 22.83 11.98
N GLN A 63 12.58 23.93 12.27
CA GLN A 63 13.64 23.97 13.26
C GLN A 63 13.49 25.23 14.11
N TRP A 64 13.75 25.09 15.39
CA TRP A 64 13.73 26.15 16.38
C TRP A 64 15.04 26.16 17.14
N GLY A 65 15.57 27.35 17.37
CA GLY A 65 16.88 27.47 17.98
C GLY A 65 17.30 28.90 18.24
N ASN A 66 18.54 29.05 18.66
CA ASN A 66 19.14 30.33 18.99
C ASN A 66 20.57 30.40 18.44
N PRO A 67 21.10 31.60 18.18
CA PRO A 67 22.55 31.77 18.08
C PRO A 67 23.25 31.22 19.32
N ARG A 68 24.43 30.61 19.17
CA ARG A 68 25.16 29.93 20.26
C ARG A 68 25.41 30.82 21.47
N GLU A 69 25.64 32.11 21.26
CA GLU A 69 25.82 33.11 22.31
C GLU A 69 24.56 33.40 23.14
N LYS A 70 23.37 32.98 22.66
CA LYS A 70 22.08 33.08 23.34
C LYS A 70 21.55 31.72 23.81
N TYR A 71 22.43 30.72 23.94
CA TYR A 71 22.06 29.42 24.49
C TYR A 71 21.36 29.55 25.86
N GLY A 72 20.29 28.78 26.06
CA GLY A 72 19.47 28.82 27.29
C GLY A 72 18.34 29.85 27.28
N ASN A 73 18.21 30.71 26.25
CA ASN A 73 17.04 31.57 26.11
C ASN A 73 15.77 30.75 25.86
N LYS A 74 14.67 31.10 26.55
CA LYS A 74 13.36 30.46 26.39
C LYS A 74 12.68 30.78 25.06
N LEU A 75 13.03 31.92 24.46
CA LEU A 75 12.56 32.35 23.16
C LEU A 75 13.67 32.18 22.13
N GLY A 76 13.29 31.88 20.90
CA GLY A 76 14.23 31.67 19.81
C GLY A 76 13.63 31.87 18.42
N SER A 77 14.47 31.67 17.42
CA SER A 77 14.13 31.79 16.02
C SER A 77 13.53 30.49 15.50
N CYS A 78 12.35 30.60 14.90
CA CYS A 78 11.65 29.55 14.20
C CYS A 78 11.91 29.67 12.70
N TYR A 79 12.37 28.58 12.09
CA TYR A 79 12.50 28.42 10.65
C TYR A 79 11.64 27.25 10.20
N ASN A 80 10.98 27.38 9.05
CA ASN A 80 10.18 26.30 8.50
C ASN A 80 10.17 26.32 6.97
N GLY A 81 9.74 25.22 6.33
CA GLY A 81 9.75 25.07 4.88
C GLY A 81 9.89 23.61 4.46
N ARG A 82 10.36 23.35 3.23
CA ARG A 82 10.58 21.98 2.75
C ARG A 82 11.82 21.33 3.38
N GLY A 83 12.87 22.12 3.59
CA GLY A 83 14.15 21.62 4.10
C GLY A 83 14.92 20.82 3.06
N LEU A 84 16.20 21.12 2.91
CA LEU A 84 17.13 20.36 2.08
C LEU A 84 18.32 19.96 2.95
N GLU A 85 18.99 18.85 2.61
CA GLU A 85 20.27 18.45 3.24
C GLU A 85 20.26 18.43 4.78
N CYS A 86 19.20 17.87 5.37
CA CYS A 86 18.96 17.84 6.82
C CYS A 86 19.93 16.98 7.67
N ALA A 87 20.90 16.34 7.03
CA ALA A 87 21.91 15.47 7.67
C ALA A 87 23.33 16.00 7.36
N SER A 88 23.44 17.31 7.15
CA SER A 88 24.71 17.97 6.86
C SER A 88 25.20 18.73 8.09
N ASP A 89 26.53 18.77 8.25
CA ASP A 89 27.15 19.63 9.25
C ASP A 89 26.90 21.10 8.89
N ARG A 90 26.38 21.85 9.86
CA ARG A 90 26.15 23.29 9.70
C ARG A 90 27.32 24.07 10.29
N PHE A 91 27.85 25.02 9.51
CA PHE A 91 29.00 25.86 9.90
C PHE A 91 28.61 27.24 10.44
N ASP A 92 27.31 27.54 10.54
CA ASP A 92 26.87 28.82 11.09
C ASP A 92 26.75 28.77 12.62
N ASN A 93 26.50 29.94 13.21
CA ASN A 93 26.43 30.10 14.66
C ASN A 93 25.04 29.74 15.22
N PHE A 94 24.17 29.10 14.44
CA PHE A 94 22.81 28.75 14.86
C PHE A 94 22.78 27.35 15.47
N LEU A 95 22.27 27.25 16.70
CA LEU A 95 22.08 25.98 17.39
C LEU A 95 20.61 25.57 17.30
N VAL A 96 20.35 24.47 16.60
CA VAL A 96 19.03 23.82 16.59
C VAL A 96 18.82 23.17 17.95
N LEU A 97 17.77 23.60 18.65
CA LEU A 97 17.42 23.11 19.99
C LEU A 97 16.18 22.23 19.98
N ALA A 98 15.33 22.39 18.97
CA ALA A 98 14.19 21.55 18.68
C ALA A 98 13.91 21.60 17.17
N GLY A 99 13.36 20.54 16.62
CA GLY A 99 13.03 20.51 15.21
C GLY A 99 12.46 19.17 14.84
N GLN A 100 11.58 19.16 13.84
CA GLN A 100 11.07 17.92 13.30
C GLN A 100 11.00 17.99 11.78
N ARG A 101 11.21 16.83 11.16
CA ARG A 101 10.71 16.56 9.82
C ARG A 101 9.34 15.91 9.96
N ILE A 102 8.35 16.48 9.30
CA ILE A 102 6.94 16.12 9.49
C ILE A 102 6.33 15.63 8.18
N SER A 103 5.32 14.76 8.29
CA SER A 103 4.40 14.45 7.20
C SER A 103 3.08 15.16 7.43
N HIS A 104 2.55 15.75 6.37
CA HIS A 104 1.17 16.17 6.33
C HIS A 104 0.30 15.00 5.89
N GLY A 105 -0.74 14.72 6.68
CA GLY A 105 -1.74 13.71 6.35
C GLY A 105 -1.27 12.27 6.50
N THR A 106 -2.24 11.37 6.51
CA THR A 106 -2.03 9.93 6.40
C THR A 106 -2.11 9.53 4.93
N VAL A 107 -1.48 8.41 4.56
CA VAL A 107 -1.72 7.80 3.24
C VAL A 107 -3.21 7.51 3.14
N SER A 108 -3.90 8.25 2.29
CA SER A 108 -5.36 8.17 2.16
C SER A 108 -5.77 7.24 1.05
N GLU A 109 -5.03 7.28 -0.06
CA GLU A 109 -5.32 6.52 -1.25
C GLU A 109 -4.03 6.11 -1.94
N THR A 110 -4.02 4.89 -2.48
CA THR A 110 -2.98 4.44 -3.40
C THR A 110 -3.61 4.12 -4.74
N ILE A 111 -3.01 4.63 -5.81
CA ILE A 111 -3.40 4.32 -7.18
C ILE A 111 -2.34 3.37 -7.73
N LYS A 112 -2.73 2.14 -8.03
CA LYS A 112 -1.81 1.18 -8.65
C LYS A 112 -1.30 1.73 -9.97
N LEU A 113 0.01 1.67 -10.14
CA LEU A 113 0.65 1.98 -11.42
C LEU A 113 0.35 0.86 -12.42
N GLU A 114 0.28 1.23 -13.70
CA GLU A 114 0.18 0.26 -14.78
C GLU A 114 1.47 -0.55 -14.87
N ILE A 115 1.36 -1.88 -14.78
CA ILE A 115 2.51 -2.76 -14.97
C ILE A 115 3.07 -2.56 -16.37
N GLY A 116 4.40 -2.50 -16.49
CA GLY A 116 5.04 -2.16 -17.74
C GLY A 116 5.24 -0.65 -17.94
N HIS A 117 4.98 0.20 -16.94
CA HIS A 117 5.35 1.61 -16.93
C HIS A 117 6.26 1.92 -15.76
N TRP A 118 7.41 2.54 -16.03
CA TRP A 118 8.39 2.87 -14.98
C TRP A 118 8.53 4.38 -14.85
N CYS A 119 8.56 4.86 -13.61
CA CYS A 119 8.68 6.27 -13.31
C CYS A 119 10.16 6.66 -13.14
N THR A 120 10.56 7.74 -13.80
CA THR A 120 11.95 8.23 -13.73
C THR A 120 11.99 9.67 -13.29
N GLY A 121 13.16 10.17 -12.89
CA GLY A 121 13.35 11.59 -12.58
C GLY A 121 14.28 11.81 -11.40
N ARG A 122 14.64 13.07 -11.19
CA ARG A 122 15.58 13.47 -10.11
C ARG A 122 15.03 13.23 -8.70
N GLY A 123 13.71 13.12 -8.57
CA GLY A 123 13.04 12.84 -7.31
C GLY A 123 12.96 11.35 -6.97
N MET A 124 13.32 10.45 -7.89
CA MET A 124 13.31 9.01 -7.68
C MET A 124 14.66 8.53 -7.18
N GLN A 125 14.64 7.67 -6.17
CA GLN A 125 15.84 7.10 -5.57
C GLN A 125 15.64 5.60 -5.28
N GLN A 126 16.73 4.86 -5.36
CA GLN A 126 16.74 3.42 -5.07
C GLN A 126 16.81 3.20 -3.56
N ALA A 127 15.98 2.30 -3.02
CA ALA A 127 16.03 1.94 -1.61
C ALA A 127 17.26 1.05 -1.32
N THR A 128 18.24 1.60 -0.62
CA THR A 128 19.47 0.90 -0.19
C THR A 128 19.16 -0.06 0.96
N GLY A 129 18.61 -1.22 0.63
CA GLY A 129 18.27 -2.24 1.65
C GLY A 129 17.21 -3.22 1.18
N VAL A 130 16.39 -2.83 0.20
CA VAL A 130 15.42 -3.72 -0.44
C VAL A 130 16.10 -4.36 -1.65
N ARG A 131 16.61 -5.58 -1.44
CA ARG A 131 17.35 -6.30 -2.49
C ARG A 131 16.41 -6.63 -3.67
N PRO A 132 16.91 -6.56 -4.92
CA PRO A 132 16.21 -7.16 -6.05
C PRO A 132 15.97 -8.64 -5.75
N LEU A 133 14.89 -9.19 -6.30
CA LEU A 133 14.48 -10.59 -6.20
C LEU A 133 15.62 -11.52 -6.64
N SER A 134 16.53 -11.81 -5.71
CA SER A 134 17.52 -12.87 -5.83
C SER A 134 16.86 -14.13 -5.25
N ALA A 135 17.10 -15.25 -5.92
CA ALA A 135 16.30 -16.49 -5.99
C ALA A 135 15.83 -17.19 -4.68
N THR A 136 16.04 -16.61 -3.50
CA THR A 136 15.74 -17.19 -2.19
C THR A 136 14.67 -16.44 -1.38
N GLY A 137 14.24 -15.25 -1.80
CA GLY A 137 13.19 -14.49 -1.12
C GLY A 137 11.80 -14.66 -1.73
N THR A 138 10.75 -14.66 -0.91
CA THR A 138 9.36 -14.61 -1.41
C THR A 138 9.05 -13.23 -1.96
N TYR A 139 8.58 -13.18 -3.21
CA TYR A 139 8.14 -11.97 -3.92
C TYR A 139 7.38 -10.93 -3.08
N LYS A 140 6.46 -11.41 -2.24
CA LYS A 140 5.61 -10.56 -1.41
C LYS A 140 6.40 -9.69 -0.42
N SER A 141 7.48 -10.22 0.17
CA SER A 141 8.22 -9.49 1.21
C SER A 141 8.98 -8.26 0.68
N SER A 142 9.53 -8.33 -0.54
CA SER A 142 10.28 -7.22 -1.12
C SER A 142 9.36 -6.08 -1.60
N VAL A 143 8.18 -6.42 -2.14
CA VAL A 143 7.17 -5.44 -2.53
C VAL A 143 6.63 -4.69 -1.31
N ASP A 144 6.25 -5.42 -0.25
CA ASP A 144 5.75 -4.84 1.00
C ASP A 144 6.81 -3.93 1.65
N GLN A 145 8.08 -4.34 1.62
CA GLN A 145 9.19 -3.49 2.09
C GLN A 145 9.34 -2.22 1.25
N CYS A 146 9.22 -2.30 -0.07
CA CYS A 146 9.32 -1.13 -0.93
C CYS A 146 8.21 -0.11 -0.68
N GLN A 147 6.97 -0.59 -0.55
CA GLN A 147 5.83 0.23 -0.16
C GLN A 147 6.07 0.90 1.19
N LYS A 148 6.54 0.13 2.18
CA LYS A 148 6.84 0.65 3.52
C LYS A 148 7.88 1.77 3.50
N VAL A 149 8.98 1.58 2.76
CA VAL A 149 10.03 2.62 2.60
C VAL A 149 9.43 3.92 2.06
N CYS A 150 8.55 3.84 1.07
CA CYS A 150 7.85 5.01 0.56
C CYS A 150 6.89 5.63 1.57
N PHE A 151 6.12 4.81 2.30
CA PHE A 151 5.16 5.32 3.28
C PHE A 151 5.86 6.04 4.44
N GLU A 152 7.08 5.62 4.76
CA GLU A 152 7.97 6.26 5.73
C GLU A 152 8.60 7.58 5.23
N ASP A 153 8.77 7.79 3.91
CA ASP A 153 9.21 9.08 3.35
C ASP A 153 8.00 9.97 2.99
N PRO A 154 7.82 11.13 3.65
CA PRO A 154 6.68 12.02 3.38
C PRO A 154 6.69 12.59 1.97
N ARG A 155 7.87 12.69 1.34
CA ARG A 155 8.03 13.21 -0.01
C ARG A 155 7.73 12.15 -1.06
N CYS A 156 7.64 10.89 -0.65
CA CYS A 156 7.31 9.82 -1.55
C CYS A 156 5.85 9.95 -1.99
N SER A 157 5.66 10.20 -3.28
CA SER A 157 4.37 10.13 -3.97
C SER A 157 4.29 8.93 -4.90
N ILE A 158 5.39 8.21 -5.11
CA ILE A 158 5.48 7.04 -5.97
C ILE A 158 6.45 6.04 -5.38
N TRP A 159 6.06 4.76 -5.37
CA TRP A 159 7.00 3.66 -5.24
C TRP A 159 6.76 2.64 -6.33
N GLU A 160 7.83 1.96 -6.71
CA GLU A 160 7.82 0.91 -7.72
C GLU A 160 8.89 -0.13 -7.40
N HIS A 161 8.58 -1.37 -7.72
CA HIS A 161 9.47 -2.50 -7.51
C HIS A 161 9.63 -3.25 -8.82
N SER A 162 10.88 -3.48 -9.20
CA SER A 162 11.27 -4.30 -10.35
C SER A 162 12.08 -5.51 -9.90
N THR A 163 11.93 -6.63 -10.61
CA THR A 163 12.76 -7.82 -10.39
C THR A 163 14.23 -7.57 -10.72
N ALA A 164 14.53 -6.70 -11.68
CA ALA A 164 15.89 -6.37 -12.11
C ALA A 164 16.47 -5.14 -11.39
N LYS A 165 15.68 -4.08 -11.23
CA LYS A 165 16.13 -2.79 -10.65
C LYS A 165 15.92 -2.69 -9.13
N GLY A 166 15.17 -3.61 -8.53
CA GLY A 166 14.81 -3.57 -7.11
C GLY A 166 13.77 -2.49 -6.82
N CYS A 167 13.81 -1.95 -5.60
CA CYS A 167 12.87 -0.95 -5.12
C CYS A 167 13.33 0.48 -5.42
N TRP A 168 12.43 1.27 -6.00
CA TRP A 168 12.58 2.69 -6.24
C TRP A 168 11.39 3.44 -5.65
N PHE A 169 11.66 4.62 -5.10
CA PHE A 169 10.63 5.44 -4.48
C PHE A 169 10.99 6.91 -4.56
N GLY A 170 10.00 7.79 -4.44
CA GLY A 170 10.20 9.23 -4.45
C GLY A 170 9.04 9.97 -5.12
N TYR A 171 9.37 11.01 -5.88
CA TYR A 171 8.40 11.81 -6.62
C TYR A 171 8.75 11.84 -8.10
N SER A 172 7.76 11.59 -8.96
CA SER A 172 7.88 11.77 -10.40
C SER A 172 6.52 12.07 -11.07
N ASP A 173 6.57 12.89 -12.10
CA ASP A 173 5.51 13.16 -13.08
C ASP A 173 5.78 12.46 -14.42
N GLU A 174 6.95 11.84 -14.58
CA GLU A 174 7.42 11.18 -15.80
C GLU A 174 7.40 9.65 -15.63
N CYS A 175 6.36 9.00 -16.14
CA CYS A 175 6.30 7.54 -16.21
C CYS A 175 6.10 7.08 -17.65
N SER A 176 6.84 6.04 -18.06
CA SER A 176 6.86 5.61 -19.45
C SER A 176 7.02 4.11 -19.57
N ALA A 177 6.33 3.50 -20.54
CA ALA A 177 6.53 2.10 -20.88
C ALA A 177 7.89 1.81 -21.53
N LYS A 178 8.60 2.86 -21.98
CA LYS A 178 9.93 2.77 -22.59
C LYS A 178 11.06 3.05 -21.60
N ALA A 179 10.74 3.35 -20.34
CA ALA A 179 11.74 3.63 -19.33
C ALA A 179 12.47 2.33 -18.91
N ASP A 180 13.76 2.47 -18.62
CA ASP A 180 14.59 1.35 -18.18
C ASP A 180 14.10 0.81 -16.83
N GLY A 181 13.63 -0.44 -16.82
CA GLY A 181 12.99 -1.07 -15.65
C GLY A 181 11.51 -1.42 -15.88
N ALA A 182 10.84 -0.80 -16.85
CA ALA A 182 9.42 -0.98 -17.14
C ALA A 182 9.03 -2.45 -17.39
N GLU A 183 9.78 -3.14 -18.25
CA GLU A 183 9.54 -4.55 -18.61
C GLU A 183 9.64 -5.52 -17.42
N THR A 184 10.38 -5.11 -16.39
CA THR A 184 10.66 -5.93 -15.19
C THR A 184 9.94 -5.41 -13.96
N MET A 185 9.09 -4.39 -14.12
CA MET A 185 8.26 -3.86 -13.06
C MET A 185 7.22 -4.89 -12.68
N VAL A 186 7.06 -5.11 -11.38
CA VAL A 186 6.16 -6.12 -10.84
C VAL A 186 5.12 -5.54 -9.87
N ALA A 187 5.42 -4.38 -9.28
CA ALA A 187 4.47 -3.63 -8.47
C ALA A 187 4.84 -2.15 -8.45
N GLY A 188 3.86 -1.30 -8.17
CA GLY A 188 4.08 0.11 -7.88
C GLY A 188 2.77 0.85 -7.68
N GLU A 189 2.82 1.93 -6.91
CA GLU A 189 1.65 2.74 -6.62
C GLU A 189 2.04 4.23 -6.54
N ARG A 190 1.11 5.08 -6.98
CA ARG A 190 1.10 6.49 -6.57
C ARG A 190 0.43 6.61 -5.21
N VAL A 191 1.07 7.33 -4.31
CA VAL A 191 0.63 7.57 -2.95
C VAL A 191 0.04 8.97 -2.87
N ALA A 192 -1.25 9.05 -2.58
CA ALA A 192 -1.90 10.29 -2.20
C ALA A 192 -1.99 10.35 -0.67
N ARG A 193 -1.57 11.49 -0.12
CA ARG A 193 -1.70 11.78 1.31
C ARG A 193 -2.78 12.84 1.45
N ALA A 194 -3.76 12.57 2.31
CA ALA A 194 -4.83 13.52 2.61
C ALA A 194 -4.86 13.79 4.10
N CYS A 195 -5.38 14.97 4.43
CA CYS A 195 -5.61 15.39 5.79
C CYS A 195 -7.09 15.49 6.08
N GLY A 196 -7.49 15.15 7.30
CA GLY A 196 -8.85 15.37 7.78
C GLY A 196 -9.29 14.33 8.80
N ALA A 197 -10.23 14.71 9.66
CA ALA A 197 -10.90 13.78 10.56
C ALA A 197 -11.62 12.71 9.73
N GLY A 198 -11.24 11.44 9.91
CA GLY A 198 -11.85 10.30 9.20
C GLY A 198 -10.97 9.68 8.11
N VAL A 199 -9.82 10.27 7.78
CA VAL A 199 -8.79 9.55 7.00
C VAL A 199 -8.08 8.60 7.96
N HIS A 200 -8.69 7.46 8.23
CA HIS A 200 -8.00 6.39 8.92
C HIS A 200 -7.01 5.77 7.95
N ALA A 201 -5.74 5.62 8.37
CA ALA A 201 -4.84 4.72 7.67
C ALA A 201 -5.59 3.40 7.44
N PRO A 202 -5.51 2.80 6.23
CA PRO A 202 -6.23 1.58 5.93
C PRO A 202 -5.97 0.59 7.06
N ALA A 203 -7.02 0.27 7.81
CA ALA A 203 -6.88 -0.63 8.96
C ALA A 203 -6.25 -1.91 8.42
N THR A 204 -5.10 -2.30 8.95
CA THR A 204 -4.45 -3.54 8.52
C THR A 204 -5.44 -4.67 8.80
N THR A 205 -6.05 -5.19 7.75
CA THR A 205 -7.00 -6.29 7.88
C THR A 205 -6.24 -7.45 8.49
N ASP A 206 -6.57 -7.78 9.73
CA ASP A 206 -6.00 -8.93 10.40
C ASP A 206 -6.62 -10.18 9.79
N TYR A 207 -5.96 -10.70 8.76
CA TYR A 207 -6.38 -11.91 8.07
C TYR A 207 -6.49 -13.11 9.01
N VAL A 208 -5.71 -13.15 10.11
CA VAL A 208 -5.80 -14.24 11.10
C VAL A 208 -7.16 -14.16 11.80
N THR A 209 -7.58 -12.96 12.20
CA THR A 209 -8.90 -12.74 12.79
C THR A 209 -10.01 -13.04 11.78
N VAL A 210 -9.90 -12.56 10.54
CA VAL A 210 -10.93 -12.78 9.51
C VAL A 210 -11.07 -14.26 9.17
N PHE A 211 -9.97 -14.96 8.87
CA PHE A 211 -10.01 -16.39 8.58
C PHE A 211 -10.36 -17.23 9.82
N GLY A 212 -9.98 -16.78 11.02
CA GLY A 212 -10.38 -17.38 12.28
C GLY A 212 -11.90 -17.36 12.47
N ILE A 213 -12.55 -16.22 12.22
CA ILE A 213 -14.01 -16.09 12.28
C ILE A 213 -14.68 -16.99 11.22
N ILE A 214 -14.21 -16.95 9.97
CA ILE A 214 -14.76 -17.78 8.89
C ILE A 214 -14.63 -19.28 9.24
N GLY A 215 -13.46 -19.69 9.75
CA GLY A 215 -13.21 -21.07 10.17
C GLY A 215 -14.10 -21.50 11.34
N ALA A 216 -14.29 -20.64 12.34
CA ALA A 216 -15.16 -20.91 13.48
C ALA A 216 -16.63 -21.06 13.07
N VAL A 217 -17.12 -20.20 12.15
CA VAL A 217 -18.49 -20.29 11.62
C VAL A 217 -18.69 -21.57 10.81
N ALA A 218 -17.74 -21.93 9.94
CA ALA A 218 -17.80 -23.17 9.16
C ALA A 218 -17.80 -24.43 10.06
N LEU A 219 -16.97 -24.44 11.10
CA LEU A 219 -16.94 -25.53 12.08
C LEU A 219 -18.28 -25.65 12.82
N LEU A 220 -18.85 -24.53 13.27
CA LEU A 220 -20.13 -24.51 13.98
C LEU A 220 -21.27 -25.01 13.10
N LEU A 221 -21.34 -24.58 11.84
CA LEU A 221 -22.33 -25.08 10.88
C LEU A 221 -22.19 -26.59 10.63
N THR A 222 -20.94 -27.09 10.56
CA THR A 222 -20.67 -28.53 10.39
C THR A 222 -21.11 -29.33 11.62
N CYS A 223 -20.85 -28.82 12.82
CA CYS A 223 -21.32 -29.42 14.08
C CYS A 223 -22.85 -29.43 14.15
N CYS A 224 -23.52 -28.34 13.78
CA CYS A 224 -24.98 -28.28 13.73
C CYS A 224 -25.56 -29.29 12.74
N ALA A 225 -24.99 -29.41 11.54
CA ALA A 225 -25.41 -30.40 10.55
C ALA A 225 -25.24 -31.84 11.08
N ALA A 226 -24.10 -32.14 11.72
CA ALA A 226 -23.86 -33.45 12.33
C ALA A 226 -24.88 -33.75 13.45
N LEU A 227 -25.19 -32.77 14.31
CA LEU A 227 -26.21 -32.94 15.35
C LEU A 227 -27.60 -33.20 14.77
N VAL A 228 -27.99 -32.49 13.70
CA VAL A 228 -29.26 -32.74 12.99
C VAL A 228 -29.31 -34.15 12.42
N LEU A 229 -28.22 -34.62 11.79
CA LEU A 229 -28.15 -35.98 11.26
C LEU A 229 -28.21 -37.05 12.37
N LEU A 230 -27.58 -36.81 13.51
CA LEU A 230 -27.65 -37.73 14.66
C LEU A 230 -29.05 -37.79 15.29
N VAL A 231 -29.70 -36.64 15.46
CA VAL A 231 -31.07 -36.57 16.01
C VAL A 231 -32.07 -37.18 15.02
N CYS A 232 -32.07 -36.74 13.75
CA CYS A 232 -32.99 -37.25 12.73
C CYS A 232 -32.75 -38.73 12.38
N GLY A 233 -31.49 -39.20 12.40
CA GLY A 233 -31.16 -40.61 12.21
C GLY A 233 -31.73 -41.50 13.30
N SER A 234 -31.74 -41.02 14.55
CA SER A 234 -32.36 -41.72 15.69
C SER A 234 -33.89 -41.83 15.55
N TYR A 235 -34.54 -40.79 14.99
CA TYR A 235 -35.98 -40.85 14.69
C TYR A 235 -36.30 -41.83 13.56
N ARG A 236 -35.44 -41.94 12.55
CA ARG A 236 -35.64 -42.86 11.41
C ARG A 236 -35.54 -44.32 11.84
N SER A 237 -34.57 -44.67 12.70
CA SER A 237 -34.45 -46.04 13.22
C SER A 237 -35.68 -46.49 14.01
N ARG A 238 -36.37 -45.56 14.69
CA ARG A 238 -37.62 -45.89 15.43
C ARG A 238 -38.86 -45.93 14.53
N SER A 239 -38.81 -45.28 13.37
CA SER A 239 -39.88 -45.32 12.39
C SER A 239 -39.88 -46.60 11.55
N GLU A 240 -38.72 -47.22 11.32
CA GLU A 240 -38.66 -48.50 10.59
C GLU A 240 -39.24 -49.67 11.41
N ASP A 241 -39.10 -49.65 12.74
CA ASP A 241 -39.79 -50.61 13.62
C ASP A 241 -41.32 -50.47 13.58
N LEU A 242 -41.85 -49.28 13.25
CA LEU A 242 -43.29 -49.01 13.15
C LEU A 242 -43.85 -49.27 11.73
N LEU A 243 -42.99 -49.27 10.71
CA LEU A 243 -43.36 -49.62 9.33
C LEU A 243 -43.34 -51.13 9.09
N LEU A 244 -42.59 -51.92 9.87
CA LEU A 244 -42.67 -53.38 9.84
C LEU A 244 -44.00 -53.95 10.37
N GLU A 245 -44.82 -53.16 11.06
CA GLU A 245 -46.20 -53.55 11.44
C GLU A 245 -47.24 -53.16 10.36
N LEU A 246 -46.89 -52.32 9.38
CA LEU A 246 -47.77 -51.89 8.30
C LEU A 246 -47.47 -52.54 6.94
N ASP A 247 -46.31 -53.21 6.80
CA ASP A 247 -45.93 -53.91 5.57
C ASP A 247 -46.64 -55.28 5.38
N GLU A 248 -47.55 -55.67 6.29
CA GLU A 248 -48.47 -56.80 6.06
C GLU A 248 -49.73 -56.41 5.27
N ILE A 249 -49.96 -55.12 4.97
CA ILE A 249 -51.19 -54.64 4.30
C ILE A 249 -50.98 -54.20 2.84
N GLU A 250 -49.75 -53.93 2.38
CA GLU A 250 -49.53 -53.26 1.08
C GLU A 250 -48.69 -54.07 0.06
N MET A 251 -48.88 -55.39 -0.01
CA MET A 251 -48.33 -56.22 -1.11
C MET A 251 -49.24 -56.34 -2.36
N ALA A 252 -50.26 -55.49 -2.49
CA ALA A 252 -51.26 -55.62 -3.54
C ALA A 252 -51.37 -54.38 -4.45
N ASP A 253 -50.26 -53.78 -4.91
CA ASP A 253 -50.27 -53.17 -6.25
C ASP A 253 -48.87 -52.98 -6.84
N ARG A 254 -48.41 -54.02 -7.55
CA ARG A 254 -47.30 -53.91 -8.52
C ARG A 254 -47.88 -53.54 -9.88
N MET A 255 -47.51 -52.37 -10.40
CA MET A 255 -47.38 -52.17 -11.84
C MET A 255 -45.99 -51.60 -12.20
N PRO A 256 -45.29 -52.17 -13.19
CA PRO A 256 -44.02 -51.67 -13.67
C PRO A 256 -44.23 -50.55 -14.69
N ILE A 257 -43.64 -49.38 -14.46
CA ILE A 257 -43.54 -48.32 -15.47
C ILE A 257 -42.13 -48.31 -16.07
N ASN A 258 -42.14 -48.29 -17.40
CA ASN A 258 -41.03 -48.50 -18.29
C ASN A 258 -39.93 -47.45 -18.18
N ARG A 259 -38.73 -48.00 -18.36
CA ARG A 259 -37.45 -47.40 -18.72
C ARG A 259 -37.58 -46.74 -20.10
N GLU A 260 -37.35 -45.44 -20.18
CA GLU A 260 -36.96 -44.75 -21.42
C GLU A 260 -35.59 -44.08 -21.22
N ASP A 261 -34.65 -44.53 -22.06
CA ASP A 261 -33.34 -43.95 -22.32
C ASP A 261 -33.47 -42.56 -22.98
N SER A 262 -32.36 -41.80 -22.91
CA SER A 262 -31.83 -40.94 -23.98
C SER A 262 -31.52 -39.51 -23.52
N GLY A 263 -30.24 -39.13 -23.59
CA GLY A 263 -29.87 -37.73 -23.46
C GLY A 263 -28.38 -37.42 -23.23
N ASP A 264 -27.48 -38.09 -23.94
CA ASP A 264 -26.08 -37.72 -24.06
C ASP A 264 -25.91 -36.26 -24.49
N SER A 265 -25.37 -35.40 -23.62
CA SER A 265 -24.83 -34.10 -24.00
C SER A 265 -23.32 -34.08 -23.84
N LYS A 266 -22.63 -34.32 -24.97
CA LYS A 266 -21.20 -34.14 -25.17
C LYS A 266 -20.83 -32.67 -24.97
N PHE A 267 -20.12 -32.37 -23.88
CA PHE A 267 -19.48 -31.06 -23.70
C PHE A 267 -18.12 -31.10 -24.43
N SER A 268 -18.03 -30.37 -25.54
CA SER A 268 -16.84 -30.29 -26.38
C SER A 268 -15.82 -29.33 -25.75
N LEU A 269 -14.66 -29.86 -25.36
CA LEU A 269 -13.46 -29.11 -24.98
C LEU A 269 -12.94 -28.34 -26.20
N ALA A 270 -12.94 -27.00 -26.11
CA ALA A 270 -12.22 -26.15 -27.06
C ALA A 270 -10.77 -26.00 -26.61
N ARG A 271 -9.91 -26.28 -27.58
CA ARG A 271 -8.46 -26.42 -27.61
C ARG A 271 -7.76 -25.08 -27.39
N LEU A 272 -6.73 -25.09 -26.54
CA LEU A 272 -5.65 -24.11 -26.48
C LEU A 272 -4.85 -24.19 -27.80
N ASP A 273 -4.71 -23.08 -28.51
CA ASP A 273 -3.67 -22.92 -29.53
C ASP A 273 -2.72 -21.79 -29.11
N SER A 274 -1.47 -22.20 -28.94
CA SER A 274 -0.26 -21.40 -28.92
C SER A 274 -0.15 -20.55 -30.19
N LEU A 275 0.26 -19.30 -30.04
CA LEU A 275 1.05 -18.63 -31.08
C LEU A 275 2.33 -18.06 -30.45
N GLU A 276 3.35 -18.86 -30.67
CA GLU A 276 4.77 -18.55 -30.64
C GLU A 276 5.07 -17.76 -31.93
N SER A 277 5.63 -16.55 -31.83
CA SER A 277 6.36 -15.94 -32.96
C SER A 277 7.64 -15.29 -32.46
N THR A 278 8.69 -16.07 -32.61
CA THR A 278 10.07 -15.66 -32.84
C THR A 278 10.13 -14.70 -34.05
N GLU A 279 10.73 -13.52 -33.89
CA GLU A 279 11.54 -12.97 -34.97
C GLU A 279 12.71 -12.14 -34.44
N SER A 280 13.88 -12.62 -34.82
CA SER A 280 15.21 -12.10 -34.58
C SER A 280 15.48 -10.93 -35.52
N THR A 281 16.16 -9.88 -35.05
CA THR A 281 16.95 -9.04 -35.95
C THR A 281 18.19 -8.53 -35.22
N GLU A 282 19.30 -9.23 -35.46
CA GLU A 282 20.63 -8.67 -35.36
C GLU A 282 20.77 -7.55 -36.39
N PHE A 283 21.31 -6.38 -36.02
CA PHE A 283 22.17 -5.63 -36.94
C PHE A 283 23.22 -4.82 -36.19
N LEU A 284 24.47 -5.12 -36.55
CA LEU A 284 25.73 -4.52 -36.11
C LEU A 284 25.82 -3.03 -36.44
N GLY A 285 26.49 -2.27 -35.57
CA GLY A 285 26.77 -0.85 -35.82
C GLY A 285 27.86 -0.25 -34.93
N ASN A 286 28.99 -0.95 -34.77
CA ASN A 286 30.19 -0.42 -34.14
C ASN A 286 30.91 0.55 -35.11
N LYS A 287 31.10 1.82 -34.72
CA LYS A 287 32.23 2.64 -35.21
C LYS A 287 32.52 3.83 -34.30
N ARG A 288 33.69 3.75 -33.67
CA ARG A 288 34.51 4.85 -33.13
C ARG A 288 34.58 6.05 -34.07
N LEU A 289 34.69 7.25 -33.49
CA LEU A 289 35.65 8.27 -33.92
C LEU A 289 35.86 9.31 -32.79
N LEU A 290 37.14 9.47 -32.46
CA LEU A 290 37.84 10.54 -31.72
C LEU A 290 37.59 10.70 -30.21
#